data_AF-A0A519UVJ0-F1
#
_entry.id   AF-A0A519UVJ0-F1
#
_cell.length_a   1.000
_cell.length_b   1.000
_cell.length_c   1.000
_cell.angle_alpha   90.00
_cell.angle_beta   90.00
_cell.angle_gamma   90.00
#
_symmetry.space_group_name_H-M   'P 1'
#
loop_
_entity.id
_entity.type
_entity.pdbx_description
1 polymer ?
#
loop_
_entity_poly.entity_id
_entity_poly.type
_entity_poly.pdbx_seq_one_letter_code
_entity_poly.pdbx_strand_id
1 'polypeptide(L)'
;MKRKPYPIEQNRIQVPKFEESAGFYTTKQRSKIMSKIRGKNSKPEMLLRKALWSNNIRFRIHRKDLPGKPDLVIDKYRLAIFVDGDFWHGYQWDEN
;
A
#
# COMPACT_ATOMS: atom_id res chain seq x y z
N MET A 1 -16.27 24.61 -20.99
CA MET A 1 -15.17 24.98 -20.06
C MET A 1 -13.84 24.92 -20.82
N LYS A 2 -13.11 26.03 -20.94
CA LYS A 2 -11.78 26.05 -21.59
C LYS A 2 -10.77 25.39 -20.66
N ARG A 3 -10.12 24.30 -21.09
CA ARG A 3 -9.00 23.68 -20.35
C ARG A 3 -7.84 24.69 -20.31
N LYS A 4 -7.39 25.08 -19.12
CA LYS A 4 -6.15 25.88 -18.99
C LYS A 4 -4.99 25.00 -19.50
N PRO A 5 -4.14 25.49 -20.43
CA PRO A 5 -2.95 24.75 -20.81
C PRO A 5 -2.02 24.66 -19.60
N TYR A 6 -1.48 23.47 -19.35
CA TYR A 6 -0.44 23.30 -18.33
C TYR A 6 0.76 24.19 -18.70
N PRO A 7 1.39 24.89 -17.74
CA PRO A 7 2.60 25.64 -17.99
C PRO A 7 3.70 24.65 -18.42
N ILE A 8 3.92 24.58 -19.73
CA ILE A 8 5.08 23.93 -20.32
C ILE A 8 6.21 24.94 -20.10
N GLU A 9 7.37 24.48 -19.63
CA GLU A 9 8.60 25.27 -19.37
C GLU A 9 8.67 25.87 -17.92
N GLN A 10 9.71 25.71 -17.09
CA GLN A 10 11.14 25.47 -17.36
C GLN A 10 11.87 24.60 -16.32
N ASN A 11 11.17 23.96 -15.39
CA ASN A 11 11.80 22.98 -14.48
C ASN A 11 11.21 21.60 -14.74
N ARG A 12 11.62 20.99 -15.86
CA ARG A 12 11.43 19.55 -16.02
C ARG A 12 12.19 18.93 -14.87
N ILE A 13 11.48 18.31 -13.91
CA ILE A 13 12.10 17.50 -12.87
C ILE A 13 13.05 16.57 -13.61
N GLN A 14 14.36 16.76 -13.43
CA GLN A 14 15.35 15.84 -13.97
C GLN A 14 15.19 14.57 -13.16
N VAL A 15 14.35 13.68 -13.68
CA VAL A 15 14.24 12.33 -13.15
C VAL A 15 15.63 11.74 -13.33
N PRO A 16 16.33 11.39 -12.23
CA PRO A 16 17.63 10.77 -12.36
C PRO A 16 17.46 9.55 -13.25
N LYS A 17 18.34 9.41 -14.23
CA LYS A 17 18.37 8.21 -15.04
C LYS A 17 18.59 7.06 -14.06
N PHE A 18 17.73 6.04 -14.09
CA PHE A 18 17.82 4.87 -13.22
C PHE A 18 19.11 4.10 -13.58
N GLU A 19 20.23 4.60 -13.08
CA GLU A 19 21.59 4.12 -13.30
C GLU A 19 22.13 3.63 -11.95
N GLU A 20 22.89 2.53 -11.96
CA GLU A 20 23.44 1.94 -10.73
C GLU A 20 24.34 2.93 -9.97
N SER A 21 25.03 3.81 -10.69
CA SER A 21 25.88 4.89 -10.14
C SER A 21 25.11 5.91 -9.30
N ALA A 22 23.80 6.04 -9.53
CA ALA A 22 22.90 6.93 -8.78
C ALA A 22 22.24 6.23 -7.58
N GLY A 23 22.70 5.02 -7.21
CA GLY A 23 22.17 4.26 -6.06
C GLY A 23 20.91 3.46 -6.39
N PHE A 24 20.41 3.52 -7.63
CA PHE A 24 19.26 2.75 -8.09
C PHE A 24 19.66 1.34 -8.54
N TYR A 25 20.29 0.57 -7.66
CA TYR A 25 20.66 -0.81 -7.95
C TYR A 25 19.57 -1.78 -7.48
N THR A 26 19.09 -2.63 -8.41
CA THR A 26 18.23 -3.78 -8.11
C THR A 26 19.02 -5.04 -8.38
N THR A 27 19.47 -5.71 -7.32
CA THR A 27 20.02 -7.06 -7.46
C THR A 27 18.93 -8.02 -7.89
N LYS A 28 19.30 -9.10 -8.62
CA LYS A 28 18.35 -10.19 -8.93
C LYS A 28 17.67 -10.74 -7.67
N GLN A 29 18.38 -10.71 -6.54
CA GLN A 29 17.85 -11.05 -5.22
C GLN A 29 16.76 -10.08 -4.76
N ARG A 30 17.01 -8.75 -4.82
CA ARG A 30 16.02 -7.71 -4.47
C ARG A 30 14.79 -7.79 -5.36
N SER A 31 14.95 -7.96 -6.67
CA SER A 31 13.84 -8.16 -7.62
C SER A 31 12.98 -9.38 -7.24
N LYS A 32 13.62 -10.50 -6.90
CA LYS A 32 12.94 -11.73 -6.43
C LYS A 32 12.24 -11.55 -5.07
N ILE A 33 12.74 -10.69 -4.20
CA ILE A 33 12.07 -10.36 -2.93
C ILE A 33 10.84 -9.49 -3.19
N MET A 34 10.98 -8.43 -4.00
CA MET A 34 9.88 -7.53 -4.35
C MET A 34 8.75 -8.25 -5.07
N SER A 35 9.05 -9.21 -5.96
CA SER A 35 8.02 -10.00 -6.66
C SER A 35 7.21 -10.93 -5.74
N LYS A 36 7.70 -11.23 -4.54
CA LYS A 36 6.97 -12.01 -3.53
C LYS A 36 6.01 -11.17 -2.69
N ILE A 37 6.13 -9.84 -2.73
CA ILE A 37 5.25 -8.94 -1.99
C ILE A 37 3.88 -8.95 -2.67
N ARG A 38 2.88 -9.54 -2.01
CA ARG A 38 1.50 -9.60 -2.51
C ARG A 38 0.71 -8.44 -1.94
N GLY A 39 -0.05 -7.75 -2.79
CA GLY A 39 -0.94 -6.66 -2.37
C GLY A 39 -2.25 -7.09 -1.70
N LYS A 40 -2.42 -8.38 -1.36
CA LYS A 40 -3.59 -8.94 -0.65
C LYS A 40 -3.18 -10.18 0.13
N ASN A 41 -3.89 -10.48 1.21
CA ASN A 41 -3.64 -11.64 2.07
C ASN A 41 -2.21 -11.61 2.63
N SER A 42 -1.77 -10.42 3.04
CA SER A 42 -0.53 -10.27 3.77
C SER A 42 -0.57 -11.11 5.06
N LYS A 43 0.61 -11.43 5.62
CA LYS A 43 0.70 -12.13 6.90
C LYS A 43 -0.12 -11.44 8.01
N PRO A 44 -0.05 -10.10 8.21
CA PRO A 44 -0.86 -9.43 9.24
C PRO A 44 -2.36 -9.52 8.95
N GLU A 45 -2.80 -9.35 7.70
CA GLU A 45 -4.21 -9.57 7.34
C GLU A 45 -4.69 -10.98 7.72
N MET A 46 -3.89 -12.01 7.39
CA MET A 46 -4.26 -13.39 7.69
C MET A 46 -4.32 -13.68 9.19
N LEU A 47 -3.39 -13.12 9.98
CA LEU A 47 -3.38 -13.24 11.44
C LEU A 47 -4.63 -12.59 12.04
N LEU A 48 -4.97 -11.38 11.60
CA LEU A 48 -6.17 -10.67 12.05
C LEU A 48 -7.44 -11.45 11.71
N ARG A 49 -7.55 -11.99 10.49
CA ARG A 49 -8.69 -12.83 10.07
C ARG A 49 -8.85 -14.06 10.96
N LYS A 50 -7.75 -14.74 11.29
CA LYS A 50 -7.74 -15.91 12.19
C LYS A 50 -8.18 -15.53 13.60
N ALA A 51 -7.67 -14.42 14.13
CA ALA A 51 -8.05 -13.91 15.45
C ALA A 51 -9.55 -13.56 15.51
N LEU A 52 -10.09 -12.86 14.51
CA LEU A 52 -11.51 -12.52 14.44
C LEU A 52 -12.38 -13.77 14.35
N TRP A 53 -11.98 -14.76 13.54
CA TRP A 53 -12.71 -16.03 13.43
C TRP A 53 -12.70 -16.80 14.75
N SER A 54 -11.57 -16.84 15.46
CA SER A 54 -11.44 -17.46 16.78
C SER A 54 -12.35 -16.81 17.83
N ASN A 55 -12.66 -15.52 17.67
CA ASN A 55 -13.56 -14.77 18.54
C ASN A 55 -15.03 -14.81 18.05
N ASN A 56 -15.36 -15.68 17.08
CA ASN A 56 -16.69 -15.81 16.49
C ASN A 56 -17.22 -14.50 15.86
N ILE A 57 -16.32 -13.62 15.42
CA ILE A 57 -16.66 -12.35 14.78
C ILE A 57 -16.72 -12.58 13.27
N ARG A 58 -17.89 -12.33 12.68
CA ARG A 58 -18.08 -12.36 11.23
C ARG A 58 -17.59 -11.05 10.62
N PHE A 59 -16.76 -11.16 9.59
CA PHE A 59 -16.23 -10.03 8.83
C PHE A 59 -16.37 -10.30 7.34
N ARG A 60 -16.40 -9.23 6.54
CA ARG A 60 -16.27 -9.25 5.08
C ARG A 60 -14.92 -8.71 4.69
N ILE A 61 -14.37 -9.18 3.58
CA ILE A 61 -13.08 -8.73 3.06
C ILE A 61 -13.26 -7.94 1.77
N HIS A 62 -12.38 -6.98 1.53
CA HIS A 62 -12.26 -6.25 0.24
C HIS A 62 -13.59 -5.67 -0.30
N ARG A 63 -14.38 -5.03 0.56
CA ARG A 63 -15.59 -4.29 0.16
C ARG A 63 -15.19 -3.14 -0.77
N LYS A 64 -15.64 -3.21 -2.04
CA LYS A 64 -15.35 -2.20 -3.08
C LYS A 64 -16.34 -1.03 -3.08
N ASP A 65 -17.46 -1.23 -2.41
CA ASP A 65 -18.56 -0.28 -2.24
C ASP A 65 -18.28 0.77 -1.16
N LEU A 66 -17.15 0.66 -0.45
CA LEU A 66 -16.71 1.62 0.56
C LEU A 66 -15.49 2.41 0.08
N PRO A 67 -15.40 3.71 0.42
CA PRO A 67 -14.25 4.54 0.09
C PRO A 67 -12.98 3.95 0.72
N GLY A 68 -11.87 4.04 0.00
CA GLY A 68 -10.57 3.51 0.47
C GLY A 68 -10.42 1.99 0.39
N LYS A 69 -11.48 1.24 0.05
CA LYS A 69 -11.46 -0.24 -0.10
C LYS A 69 -10.84 -0.93 1.13
N PRO A 70 -11.52 -0.89 2.28
CA PRO A 70 -11.02 -1.48 3.52
C PRO A 70 -10.71 -2.96 3.38
N ASP A 71 -9.67 -3.41 4.09
CA ASP A 71 -9.22 -4.80 4.08
C ASP A 71 -10.23 -5.72 4.77
N LEU A 72 -10.75 -5.28 5.91
CA LEU A 72 -11.82 -5.97 6.65
C LEU A 72 -12.93 -5.01 7.05
N VAL A 73 -14.16 -5.50 7.01
CA VAL A 73 -15.36 -4.78 7.44
C VAL A 73 -16.19 -5.68 8.33
N ILE A 74 -16.60 -5.16 9.49
CA ILE A 74 -17.50 -5.85 10.41
C ILE A 74 -18.82 -5.08 10.43
N ASP A 75 -19.80 -5.56 9.64
CA ASP A 75 -21.11 -4.89 9.48
C ASP A 75 -21.84 -4.71 10.83
N LYS A 76 -21.75 -5.71 11.73
CA LYS A 76 -22.39 -5.71 13.06
C LYS A 76 -21.98 -4.50 13.91
N TYR A 77 -20.71 -4.11 13.84
CA TYR A 77 -20.15 -3.02 14.64
C TYR A 77 -19.93 -1.74 13.81
N ARG A 78 -20.33 -1.75 12.53
CA ARG A 78 -20.06 -0.66 11.57
C ARG A 78 -18.58 -0.26 11.55
N LEU A 79 -17.69 -1.25 11.67
CA LEU A 79 -16.25 -1.06 11.78
C LEU A 79 -15.55 -1.39 10.47
N ALA A 80 -14.72 -0.47 9.98
CA ALA A 80 -13.81 -0.67 8.85
C ALA A 80 -12.37 -0.72 9.37
N ILE A 81 -11.60 -1.71 8.92
CA ILE A 81 -10.23 -1.95 9.37
C ILE A 81 -9.31 -1.96 8.15
N PHE A 82 -8.25 -1.16 8.22
CA PHE A 82 -7.17 -1.06 7.24
C PHE A 82 -5.91 -1.69 7.86
N VAL A 83 -5.25 -2.57 7.12
CA VAL A 83 -4.04 -3.28 7.57
C VAL A 83 -2.88 -2.81 6.70
N ASP A 84 -2.35 -1.66 7.05
CA ASP A 84 -1.26 -0.99 6.33
C ASP A 84 0.09 -1.26 7.01
N GLY A 85 1.14 -1.37 6.21
CA GLY A 85 2.51 -1.56 6.70
C GLY A 85 3.33 -0.28 6.59
N ASP A 86 4.04 0.08 7.66
CA ASP A 86 4.82 1.32 7.77
C ASP A 86 5.83 1.52 6.64
N PHE A 87 6.37 0.43 6.08
CA PHE A 87 7.33 0.47 4.98
C PHE A 87 6.81 1.21 3.73
N TRP A 88 5.51 1.10 3.44
CA TRP A 88 4.89 1.76 2.27
C TRP A 88 4.18 3.07 2.62
N HIS A 89 3.80 3.24 3.89
CA HIS A 89 3.02 4.40 4.36
C HIS A 89 3.86 5.43 5.12
N GLY A 90 5.17 5.19 5.26
CA GLY A 90 6.13 6.19 5.73
C GLY A 90 5.88 6.63 7.17
N TYR A 91 5.65 5.68 8.07
CA TYR A 91 5.56 6.00 9.49
C TYR A 91 6.98 6.29 10.03
N GLN A 92 7.18 7.50 10.59
CA GLN A 92 8.43 7.99 11.20
C GLN A 92 9.68 7.88 10.30
N TRP A 93 9.71 8.64 9.19
CA TRP A 93 10.92 8.78 8.38
C TRP A 93 12.07 9.53 9.09
N ASP A 94 11.77 10.33 10.11
CA ASP A 94 12.77 11.16 10.80
C ASP A 94 13.63 10.39 11.82
N GLU A 95 13.33 9.12 12.11
CA GLU A 95 13.99 8.33 13.16
C GLU A 95 14.93 7.21 12.65
N ASN A 96 15.08 7.02 11.32
CA ASN A 96 15.86 5.90 10.75
C ASN A 96 17.03 6.32 9.84
#